data_AF-B0DWD1-F1
#
_entry.id   AF-B0DWD1-F1
#
_cell.length_a   1.000
_cell.length_b   1.000
_cell.length_c   1.000
_cell.angle_alpha   90.00
_cell.angle_beta   90.00
_cell.angle_gamma   90.00
#
_symmetry.space_group_name_H-M   'P 1'
#
loop_
_entity.id
_entity.type
_entity.pdbx_description
1 polymer ?
#
loop_
_entity_poly.entity_id
_entity_poly.type
_entity_poly.pdbx_seq_one_letter_code
_entity_poly.pdbx_strand_id
1 'polypeptide(L)'
;MPLIHAQPARPTWLLPSRPQVQVEKVIRMLEEAWNQSYETDWDVQDYVAELSLRQSGSNGDLENRLLTRFPLIYQSTSPVDIPYLNKPCHITDKASHILLWYFPKLISEDLQQLIWTQTENLRPKKKSNGSWRDQIHPNHGGKTTGIVNLSPGWFSQGHEGPADPLHPSSDIQQASNLIYLETLSFINAVISAIYSIIQPDLCESGFAVFDQLAEDGQQDEATSMALGVWGTPFTGLSVIINRETITHRDVKGYRESFDMLLTIGRYDQGQFYMSGLGFSLLYDPRTLVGLAGNVLPHGVCPVVSERACLAHFWHKKVGERLGVMPPQWQTIEKLTHTILAM
;
A
#
# COMPACT_ATOMS: atom_id res chain seq x y z
N MET A 1 -47.76 -3.97 1.23
CA MET A 1 -46.85 -4.67 2.17
C MET A 1 -45.44 -4.24 1.85
N PRO A 2 -44.68 -3.66 2.79
CA PRO A 2 -43.28 -3.36 2.54
C PRO A 2 -42.48 -4.67 2.60
N LEU A 3 -41.65 -4.90 1.59
CA LEU A 3 -40.62 -5.94 1.59
C LEU A 3 -39.62 -5.60 2.70
N ILE A 4 -39.70 -6.30 3.82
CA ILE A 4 -38.65 -6.31 4.82
C ILE A 4 -37.46 -7.04 4.19
N HIS A 5 -36.51 -6.29 3.66
CA HIS A 5 -35.19 -6.85 3.36
C HIS A 5 -34.61 -7.32 4.68
N ALA A 6 -34.51 -8.65 4.85
CA ALA A 6 -33.80 -9.22 5.97
C ALA A 6 -32.37 -8.65 5.97
N GLN A 7 -31.99 -7.95 7.04
CA GLN A 7 -30.60 -7.58 7.22
C GLN A 7 -29.77 -8.87 7.17
N PRO A 8 -28.71 -8.93 6.33
CA PRO A 8 -27.82 -10.08 6.34
C PRO A 8 -27.31 -10.26 7.77
N ALA A 9 -27.28 -11.50 8.24
CA ALA A 9 -26.75 -11.83 9.57
C ALA A 9 -25.36 -11.18 9.71
N ARG A 10 -25.13 -10.46 10.82
CA ARG A 10 -23.83 -9.85 11.09
C ARG A 10 -22.75 -10.92 10.87
N PRO A 11 -21.77 -10.68 9.99
CA PRO A 11 -20.68 -11.61 9.82
C PRO A 11 -20.08 -12.02 11.17
N THR A 12 -19.82 -13.31 11.35
CA THR A 12 -19.32 -13.88 12.62
C THR A 12 -17.98 -13.30 13.08
N TRP A 13 -17.27 -12.55 12.23
CA TRP A 13 -16.04 -11.84 12.58
C TRP A 13 -16.27 -10.47 13.26
N LEU A 14 -17.49 -9.90 13.20
CA LEU A 14 -17.89 -8.74 13.99
C LEU A 14 -18.19 -9.10 15.46
N LEU A 15 -17.97 -10.36 15.87
CA LEU A 15 -17.99 -10.72 17.29
C LEU A 15 -16.87 -9.97 18.02
N PRO A 16 -17.14 -9.25 19.12
CA PRO A 16 -16.20 -8.31 19.76
C PRO A 16 -14.82 -8.89 20.10
N SER A 17 -14.73 -10.19 20.39
CA SER A 17 -13.47 -10.85 20.74
C SER A 17 -12.47 -10.92 19.59
N ARG A 18 -12.94 -10.94 18.33
CA ARG A 18 -12.07 -11.07 17.14
C ARG A 18 -11.35 -9.76 16.78
N PRO A 19 -12.01 -8.59 16.77
CA PRO A 19 -11.33 -7.30 16.65
C PRO A 19 -10.30 -7.05 17.73
N GLN A 20 -10.60 -7.37 19.00
CA GLN A 20 -9.66 -7.18 20.10
C GLN A 20 -8.38 -7.99 19.90
N VAL A 21 -8.49 -9.30 19.60
CA VAL A 21 -7.33 -10.16 19.34
C VAL A 21 -6.50 -9.65 18.16
N GLN A 22 -7.15 -9.13 17.11
CA GLN A 22 -6.44 -8.56 15.97
C GLN A 22 -5.68 -7.27 16.35
N VAL A 23 -6.27 -6.40 17.17
CA VAL A 23 -5.61 -5.18 17.67
C VAL A 23 -4.44 -5.51 18.58
N GLU A 24 -4.61 -6.43 19.54
CA GLU A 24 -3.51 -6.88 20.41
C GLU A 24 -2.34 -7.47 19.61
N LYS A 25 -2.64 -8.20 18.54
CA LYS A 25 -1.63 -8.71 17.62
C LYS A 25 -0.90 -7.58 16.88
N VAL A 26 -1.62 -6.57 16.40
CA VAL A 26 -1.03 -5.40 15.73
C VAL A 26 -0.08 -4.65 16.68
N ILE A 27 -0.50 -4.42 17.92
CA ILE A 27 0.33 -3.76 18.95
C ILE A 27 1.64 -4.52 19.16
N ARG A 28 1.57 -5.84 19.40
CA ARG A 28 2.78 -6.68 19.57
C ARG A 28 3.70 -6.62 18.35
N MET A 29 3.13 -6.65 17.14
CA MET A 29 3.93 -6.58 15.92
C MET A 29 4.56 -5.20 15.70
N LEU A 30 3.90 -4.13 16.11
CA LEU A 30 4.49 -2.79 16.13
C LEU A 30 5.65 -2.71 17.12
N GLU A 31 5.47 -3.23 18.34
CA GLU A 31 6.53 -3.31 19.35
C GLU A 31 7.72 -4.14 18.87
N GLU A 32 7.48 -5.32 18.28
CA GLU A 32 8.53 -6.16 17.70
C GLU A 32 9.26 -5.43 16.56
N ALA A 33 8.52 -4.81 15.63
CA ALA A 33 9.10 -4.08 14.52
C ALA A 33 9.89 -2.85 14.97
N TRP A 34 9.43 -2.15 16.01
CA TRP A 34 10.10 -1.01 16.60
C TRP A 34 11.47 -1.40 17.19
N ASN A 35 11.55 -2.57 17.83
CA ASN A 35 12.78 -3.05 18.47
C ASN A 35 13.74 -3.78 17.53
N GLN A 36 13.35 -4.01 16.27
CA GLN A 36 14.17 -4.67 15.25
C GLN A 36 14.39 -3.72 14.08
N SER A 37 15.54 -3.04 14.06
CA SER A 37 15.91 -2.11 12.99
C SER A 37 17.04 -2.65 12.11
N TYR A 38 17.05 -2.19 10.86
CA TYR A 38 18.19 -2.26 9.95
C TYR A 38 18.45 -0.85 9.41
N GLU A 39 19.71 -0.52 9.17
CA GLU A 39 20.11 0.84 8.77
C GLU A 39 20.93 0.81 7.49
N THR A 40 20.75 1.82 6.64
CA THR A 40 21.63 2.07 5.48
C THR A 40 22.76 3.03 5.86
N ASP A 41 23.91 2.90 5.22
CA ASP A 41 25.05 3.82 5.44
C ASP A 41 24.91 5.17 4.70
N TRP A 42 23.75 5.46 4.12
CA TRP A 42 23.51 6.65 3.30
C TRP A 42 22.30 7.46 3.80
N ASP A 43 22.19 8.70 3.34
CA ASP A 43 21.06 9.60 3.63
C ASP A 43 20.05 9.53 2.48
N VAL A 44 18.77 9.38 2.80
CA VAL A 44 17.69 9.32 1.82
C VAL A 44 17.52 10.63 1.06
N GLN A 45 17.84 11.77 1.67
CA GLN A 45 17.78 13.07 1.02
C GLN A 45 18.86 13.17 -0.07
N ASP A 46 20.08 12.68 0.21
CA ASP A 46 21.16 12.58 -0.79
C ASP A 46 20.76 11.62 -1.93
N TYR A 47 20.13 10.49 -1.59
CA TYR A 47 19.62 9.53 -2.56
C TYR A 47 18.58 10.15 -3.49
N VAL A 48 17.60 10.82 -2.90
CA VAL A 48 16.47 11.45 -3.59
C VAL A 48 16.92 12.60 -4.48
N ALA A 49 17.97 13.33 -4.11
CA ALA A 49 18.55 14.40 -4.92
C ALA A 49 19.05 13.92 -6.29
N GLU A 50 19.44 12.65 -6.41
CA GLU A 50 19.86 12.02 -7.66
C GLU A 50 18.68 11.52 -8.52
N LEU A 51 17.45 11.52 -7.97
CA LEU A 51 16.26 11.06 -8.66
C LEU A 51 15.55 12.20 -9.38
N SER A 52 15.24 12.01 -10.66
CA SER A 52 14.28 12.87 -11.36
C SER A 52 12.85 12.64 -10.85
N LEU A 53 11.95 13.60 -11.12
CA LEU A 53 10.55 13.54 -10.69
C LEU A 53 9.76 12.34 -11.23
N ARG A 54 10.22 11.71 -12.32
CA ARG A 54 9.53 10.58 -12.98
C ARG A 54 10.42 9.35 -13.09
N GLN A 55 11.36 9.16 -12.16
CA GLN A 55 12.26 8.01 -12.17
C GLN A 55 11.53 6.74 -11.72
N SER A 56 11.15 5.89 -12.68
CA SER A 56 10.42 4.65 -12.43
C SER A 56 11.30 3.44 -12.09
N GLY A 57 12.63 3.60 -12.05
CA GLY A 57 13.56 2.48 -11.85
C GLY A 57 13.95 1.71 -13.10
N SER A 58 13.54 2.14 -14.29
CA SER A 58 13.81 1.44 -15.55
C SER A 58 15.11 1.83 -16.25
N ASN A 59 15.80 2.88 -15.78
CA ASN A 59 17.07 3.33 -16.36
C ASN A 59 18.24 2.61 -15.68
N GLY A 60 18.68 1.49 -16.28
CA GLY A 60 19.74 0.64 -15.71
C GLY A 60 21.06 1.38 -15.41
N ASP A 61 21.46 2.34 -16.25
CA ASP A 61 22.69 3.12 -16.03
C ASP A 61 22.57 4.03 -14.80
N LEU A 62 21.39 4.61 -14.57
CA LEU A 62 21.14 5.37 -13.35
C LEU A 62 21.09 4.44 -12.14
N GLU A 63 20.37 3.31 -12.21
CA GLU A 63 20.29 2.37 -11.09
C GLU A 63 21.67 1.83 -10.68
N ASN A 64 22.53 1.50 -11.65
CA ASN A 64 23.90 1.05 -11.37
C ASN A 64 24.75 2.16 -10.71
N ARG A 65 24.60 3.42 -11.14
CA ARG A 65 25.27 4.56 -10.50
C ARG A 65 24.75 4.78 -9.08
N LEU A 66 23.45 4.66 -8.86
CA LEU A 66 22.85 4.77 -7.53
C LEU A 66 23.39 3.68 -6.60
N LEU A 67 23.43 2.42 -7.05
CA LEU A 67 23.98 1.30 -6.26
C LEU A 67 25.46 1.49 -5.91
N THR A 68 26.24 2.13 -6.80
CA THR A 68 27.66 2.43 -6.55
C THR A 68 27.84 3.50 -5.48
N ARG A 69 26.97 4.52 -5.46
CA ARG A 69 27.05 5.65 -4.53
C ARG A 69 26.34 5.38 -3.19
N PHE A 70 25.27 4.61 -3.24
CA PHE A 70 24.38 4.30 -2.12
C PHE A 70 24.37 2.77 -1.95
N PRO A 71 25.37 2.21 -1.26
CA PRO A 71 25.55 0.78 -1.17
C PRO A 71 24.39 0.11 -0.42
N LEU A 72 24.22 -1.18 -0.71
CA LEU A 72 23.24 -2.05 -0.08
C LEU A 72 23.58 -2.28 1.40
N ILE A 73 22.57 -2.49 2.24
CA ILE A 73 22.75 -2.94 3.64
C ILE A 73 23.49 -4.28 3.65
N TYR A 74 23.11 -5.16 2.72
CA TYR A 74 23.73 -6.45 2.53
C TYR A 74 24.36 -6.54 1.15
N GLN A 75 25.68 -6.65 1.12
CA GLN A 75 26.45 -6.91 -0.09
C GLN A 75 26.64 -8.42 -0.22
N SER A 76 25.95 -9.02 -1.20
CA SER A 76 26.20 -10.41 -1.58
C SER A 76 26.97 -10.50 -2.88
N THR A 77 27.96 -11.40 -2.94
CA THR A 77 28.65 -11.78 -4.17
C THR A 77 27.90 -12.85 -4.96
N SER A 78 26.81 -13.40 -4.40
CA SER A 78 25.99 -14.46 -4.99
C SER A 78 24.48 -14.15 -4.85
N PRO A 79 23.67 -14.29 -5.91
CA PRO A 79 22.22 -14.15 -5.83
C PRO A 79 21.54 -15.09 -4.81
N VAL A 80 22.22 -16.16 -4.40
CA VAL A 80 21.71 -17.19 -3.47
C VAL A 80 21.85 -16.77 -2.00
N ASP A 81 22.72 -15.80 -1.69
CA ASP A 81 23.02 -15.38 -0.31
C ASP A 81 22.31 -14.07 0.10
N ILE A 82 21.32 -13.62 -0.69
CA ILE A 82 20.52 -12.43 -0.35
C ILE A 82 19.69 -12.74 0.91
N PRO A 83 19.85 -11.98 2.02
CA PRO A 83 19.15 -12.26 3.26
C PRO A 83 17.64 -12.18 3.11
N TYR A 84 16.95 -13.01 3.90
CA TYR A 84 15.50 -13.12 3.88
C TYR A 84 14.90 -12.74 5.24
N LEU A 85 14.21 -11.61 5.30
CA LEU A 85 13.61 -11.14 6.55
C LEU A 85 12.20 -11.73 6.73
N ASN A 86 11.98 -12.36 7.87
CA ASN A 86 10.73 -13.05 8.21
C ASN A 86 10.17 -12.67 9.59
N LYS A 87 10.77 -11.66 10.25
CA LYS A 87 10.31 -11.10 11.52
C LYS A 87 9.90 -9.64 11.34
N PRO A 88 8.98 -9.13 12.16
CA PRO A 88 8.65 -7.71 12.15
C PRO A 88 9.92 -6.86 12.30
N CYS A 89 10.04 -5.81 11.49
CA CYS A 89 11.17 -4.88 11.55
C CYS A 89 10.82 -3.55 10.87
N HIS A 90 11.69 -2.57 11.08
CA HIS A 90 11.72 -1.35 10.29
C HIS A 90 13.12 -1.10 9.75
N ILE A 91 13.22 -0.20 8.78
CA ILE A 91 14.47 0.16 8.11
C ILE A 91 14.61 1.66 8.09
N THR A 92 15.78 2.14 8.49
CA THR A 92 16.15 3.55 8.46
C THR A 92 17.33 3.81 7.53
N ASP A 93 17.50 5.08 7.18
CA ASP A 93 18.75 5.60 6.67
C ASP A 93 19.71 6.00 7.83
N LYS A 94 20.93 6.44 7.52
CA LYS A 94 21.93 6.86 8.53
C LYS A 94 21.51 8.06 9.38
N ALA A 95 20.52 8.82 8.92
CA ALA A 95 19.95 9.98 9.61
C ALA A 95 18.63 9.60 10.33
N SER A 96 18.37 8.30 10.48
CA SER A 96 17.18 7.75 11.13
C SER A 96 15.86 8.09 10.43
N HIS A 97 15.88 8.52 9.17
CA HIS A 97 14.67 8.60 8.34
C HIS A 97 14.17 7.20 8.06
N ILE A 98 12.88 6.97 8.30
CA ILE A 98 12.29 5.65 8.15
C ILE A 98 11.93 5.43 6.68
N LEU A 99 12.33 4.28 6.14
CA LEU A 99 12.16 3.93 4.73
C LEU A 99 11.15 2.79 4.53
N LEU A 100 11.04 1.91 5.51
CA LEU A 100 10.20 0.72 5.43
C LEU A 100 9.77 0.22 6.82
N TRP A 101 8.54 -0.30 6.89
CA TRP A 101 7.98 -1.10 7.97
C TRP A 101 7.50 -2.45 7.43
N TYR A 102 7.75 -3.52 8.16
CA TYR A 102 7.40 -4.87 7.76
C TYR A 102 6.68 -5.63 8.87
N PHE A 103 5.51 -6.18 8.55
CA PHE A 103 4.66 -6.90 9.48
C PHE A 103 4.21 -8.25 8.87
N PRO A 104 5.01 -9.32 9.02
CA PRO A 104 4.68 -10.64 8.48
C PRO A 104 3.52 -11.30 9.21
N LYS A 105 2.55 -11.84 8.47
CA LYS A 105 1.35 -12.48 9.04
C LYS A 105 0.55 -11.57 9.98
N LEU A 106 0.41 -10.28 9.67
CA LEU A 106 -0.35 -9.28 10.43
C LEU A 106 -1.78 -9.73 10.77
N ILE A 107 -2.55 -10.18 9.77
CA ILE A 107 -3.97 -10.52 9.98
C ILE A 107 -4.18 -12.00 10.34
N SER A 108 -5.36 -12.33 10.85
CA SER A 108 -5.77 -13.72 11.08
C SER A 108 -6.11 -14.46 9.77
N GLU A 109 -6.12 -15.79 9.82
CA GLU A 109 -6.49 -16.63 8.65
C GLU A 109 -7.96 -16.44 8.28
N ASP A 110 -8.84 -16.35 9.28
CA ASP A 110 -10.26 -16.05 9.09
C ASP A 110 -10.48 -14.72 8.37
N LEU A 111 -9.79 -13.65 8.79
CA LEU A 111 -9.93 -12.33 8.17
C LEU A 111 -9.39 -12.35 6.73
N GLN A 112 -8.25 -12.99 6.51
CA GLN A 112 -7.72 -13.20 5.17
C GLN A 112 -8.71 -13.95 4.30
N GLN A 113 -9.33 -15.01 4.81
CA GLN A 113 -10.24 -15.86 4.04
C GLN A 113 -11.51 -15.10 3.65
N LEU A 114 -12.03 -14.26 4.55
CA LEU A 114 -13.13 -13.34 4.27
C LEU A 114 -12.78 -12.39 3.11
N ILE A 115 -11.65 -11.68 3.24
CA ILE A 115 -11.20 -10.73 2.22
C ILE A 115 -10.96 -11.45 0.89
N TRP A 116 -10.34 -12.63 0.93
CA TRP A 116 -10.07 -13.43 -0.26
C TRP A 116 -11.35 -13.85 -0.97
N THR A 117 -12.35 -14.35 -0.23
CA THR A 117 -13.64 -14.76 -0.79
C THR A 117 -14.34 -13.60 -1.51
N GLN A 118 -14.29 -12.38 -0.96
CA GLN A 118 -14.83 -11.22 -1.67
C GLN A 118 -13.93 -10.75 -2.81
N THR A 119 -12.62 -10.90 -2.66
CA THR A 119 -11.66 -10.60 -3.72
C THR A 119 -11.98 -11.45 -4.93
N GLU A 120 -12.36 -12.73 -4.81
CA GLU A 120 -12.76 -13.63 -5.91
C GLU A 120 -13.87 -13.04 -6.81
N ASN A 121 -14.77 -12.20 -6.27
CA ASN A 121 -15.86 -11.57 -7.02
C ASN A 121 -15.44 -10.34 -7.86
N LEU A 122 -14.23 -9.80 -7.62
CA LEU A 122 -13.73 -8.65 -8.36
C LEU A 122 -13.47 -8.98 -9.83
N ARG A 123 -13.79 -8.04 -10.71
CA ARG A 123 -13.57 -8.13 -12.16
C ARG A 123 -12.44 -7.18 -12.58
N PRO A 124 -11.17 -7.59 -12.45
CA PRO A 124 -10.06 -6.72 -12.76
C PRO A 124 -10.00 -6.42 -14.27
N LYS A 125 -9.64 -5.18 -14.61
CA LYS A 125 -9.35 -4.80 -15.99
C LYS A 125 -8.00 -5.38 -16.37
N LYS A 126 -7.95 -6.10 -17.51
CA LYS A 126 -6.68 -6.41 -18.18
C LYS A 126 -6.11 -5.10 -18.73
N LYS A 127 -4.86 -4.77 -18.44
CA LYS A 127 -4.19 -3.69 -19.17
C LYS A 127 -3.83 -4.18 -20.57
N SER A 128 -4.04 -3.32 -21.57
CA SER A 128 -3.73 -3.57 -22.97
C SER A 128 -2.23 -3.70 -23.18
N ASN A 129 -1.82 -4.66 -24.03
CA ASN A 129 -0.45 -4.93 -24.45
C ASN A 129 0.35 -3.65 -24.77
N GLY A 130 1.48 -3.44 -24.08
CA GLY A 130 2.52 -2.46 -24.46
C GLY A 130 3.17 -1.66 -23.32
N SER A 131 2.73 -1.80 -22.07
CA SER A 131 3.37 -1.21 -20.88
C SER A 131 4.46 -2.13 -20.34
N TRP A 132 5.51 -1.60 -19.69
CA TRP A 132 6.45 -2.40 -18.89
C TRP A 132 5.76 -3.26 -17.81
N ARG A 133 4.52 -2.91 -17.50
CA ARG A 133 3.61 -3.68 -16.66
C ARG A 133 3.08 -4.95 -17.37
N ASP A 134 3.35 -5.23 -18.63
CA ASP A 134 2.64 -6.31 -19.36
C ASP A 134 3.42 -7.62 -19.51
N GLN A 135 4.35 -7.91 -18.58
CA GLN A 135 5.11 -9.14 -18.68
C GLN A 135 4.42 -10.33 -17.98
N ILE A 136 4.22 -11.35 -18.83
CA ILE A 136 4.02 -12.80 -18.66
C ILE A 136 3.58 -13.32 -17.29
N HIS A 137 2.42 -13.99 -17.28
CA HIS A 137 2.07 -14.98 -16.27
C HIS A 137 1.84 -16.36 -16.88
N PRO A 138 2.33 -17.43 -16.25
CA PRO A 138 1.87 -18.77 -16.56
C PRO A 138 0.36 -18.82 -16.32
N ASN A 139 -0.40 -19.16 -17.35
CA ASN A 139 -1.84 -19.32 -17.26
C ASN A 139 -2.14 -20.59 -16.46
N HIS A 140 -2.29 -20.48 -15.14
CA HIS A 140 -2.60 -21.62 -14.25
C HIS A 140 -4.07 -22.03 -14.27
N GLY A 141 -4.88 -21.53 -15.23
CA GLY A 141 -6.31 -21.83 -15.30
C GLY A 141 -7.17 -21.20 -14.18
N GLY A 142 -6.59 -20.27 -13.40
CA GLY A 142 -7.23 -19.53 -12.31
C GLY A 142 -7.87 -18.21 -12.74
N LYS A 143 -8.11 -17.32 -11.76
CA LYS A 143 -8.79 -16.02 -11.94
C LYS A 143 -8.09 -15.10 -12.95
N THR A 144 -8.87 -14.22 -13.59
CA THR A 144 -8.35 -13.20 -14.52
C THR A 144 -7.33 -12.29 -13.83
N THR A 145 -6.09 -12.27 -14.34
CA THR A 145 -5.05 -11.31 -13.96
C THR A 145 -5.45 -9.88 -14.30
N GLY A 146 -5.18 -8.94 -13.40
CA GLY A 146 -5.36 -7.51 -13.68
C GLY A 146 -5.39 -6.65 -12.42
N ILE A 147 -5.94 -5.45 -12.56
CA ILE A 147 -6.00 -4.45 -11.48
C ILE A 147 -7.42 -3.87 -11.40
N VAL A 148 -7.89 -3.65 -10.18
CA VAL A 148 -9.04 -2.79 -9.86
C VAL A 148 -8.50 -1.56 -9.14
N ASN A 149 -8.79 -0.35 -9.63
CA ASN A 149 -8.30 0.91 -9.03
C ASN A 149 -9.46 1.70 -8.43
N LEU A 150 -9.53 1.74 -7.11
CA LEU A 150 -10.58 2.38 -6.34
C LEU A 150 -10.06 3.72 -5.82
N SER A 151 -10.88 4.77 -5.92
CA SER A 151 -10.59 6.08 -5.32
C SER A 151 -11.88 6.91 -5.26
N PRO A 152 -12.12 7.63 -4.15
CA PRO A 152 -13.28 8.52 -4.03
C PRO A 152 -13.12 9.80 -4.86
N GLY A 153 -11.89 10.19 -5.19
CA GLY A 153 -11.61 11.40 -5.94
C GLY A 153 -10.25 11.36 -6.61
N TRP A 154 -10.23 11.13 -7.92
CA TRP A 154 -9.02 11.14 -8.74
C TRP A 154 -9.27 11.92 -10.03
N PHE A 155 -8.22 12.56 -10.52
CA PHE A 155 -8.09 13.04 -11.90
C PHE A 155 -8.35 11.98 -12.98
N SER A 156 -8.98 12.42 -14.06
CA SER A 156 -9.00 11.64 -15.30
C SER A 156 -7.60 11.52 -15.91
N GLN A 157 -7.34 10.43 -16.64
CA GLN A 157 -6.05 10.22 -17.28
C GLN A 157 -5.74 11.35 -18.28
N GLY A 158 -4.60 12.02 -18.09
CA GLY A 158 -4.21 13.17 -18.93
C GLY A 158 -4.77 14.52 -18.48
N HIS A 159 -5.61 14.54 -17.44
CA HIS A 159 -6.31 15.72 -16.91
C HIS A 159 -5.96 15.91 -15.44
N GLU A 160 -4.72 16.32 -15.18
CA GLU A 160 -4.17 16.48 -13.83
C GLU A 160 -3.74 17.93 -13.57
N GLY A 161 -4.45 18.89 -14.16
CA GLY A 161 -4.26 20.32 -13.99
C GLY A 161 -5.04 20.87 -12.79
N PRO A 162 -4.69 22.08 -12.30
CA PRO A 162 -5.33 22.66 -11.11
C PRO A 162 -6.85 22.88 -11.22
N ALA A 163 -7.36 23.04 -12.45
CA ALA A 163 -8.77 23.25 -12.74
C ALA A 163 -9.51 21.96 -13.13
N ASP A 164 -8.80 20.84 -13.29
CA ASP A 164 -9.44 19.57 -13.64
C ASP A 164 -10.21 19.03 -12.41
N PRO A 165 -11.44 18.53 -12.60
CA PRO A 165 -12.25 18.02 -11.50
C PRO A 165 -11.73 16.67 -11.01
N LEU A 166 -11.93 16.42 -9.71
CA LEU A 166 -11.75 15.10 -9.11
C LEU A 166 -13.05 14.32 -9.23
N HIS A 167 -12.96 13.06 -9.63
CA HIS A 167 -14.11 12.17 -9.72
C HIS A 167 -13.82 10.81 -9.08
N PRO A 168 -14.85 10.13 -8.55
CA PRO A 168 -14.72 8.75 -8.13
C PRO A 168 -14.29 7.89 -9.31
N SER A 169 -13.37 6.95 -9.06
CA SER A 169 -12.88 6.08 -10.12
C SER A 169 -14.02 5.28 -10.76
N SER A 170 -13.91 4.95 -12.05
CA SER A 170 -14.94 4.11 -12.70
C SER A 170 -15.11 2.74 -12.03
N ASP A 171 -14.09 2.27 -11.32
CA ASP A 171 -14.15 0.99 -10.61
C ASP A 171 -14.90 1.13 -9.29
N ILE A 172 -14.74 2.22 -8.52
CA ILE A 172 -15.43 2.37 -7.23
C ILE A 172 -16.94 2.48 -7.39
N GLN A 173 -17.42 3.02 -8.52
CA GLN A 173 -18.84 3.17 -8.82
C GLN A 173 -19.56 1.84 -9.11
N GLN A 174 -18.83 0.72 -9.21
CA GLN A 174 -19.44 -0.60 -9.40
C GLN A 174 -19.94 -1.14 -8.06
N ALA A 175 -21.21 -1.57 -8.01
CA ALA A 175 -21.83 -2.08 -6.78
C ALA A 175 -21.04 -3.23 -6.11
N SER A 176 -20.44 -4.14 -6.90
CA SER A 176 -19.60 -5.21 -6.35
C SER A 176 -18.35 -4.69 -5.62
N ASN A 177 -17.81 -3.56 -6.08
CA ASN A 177 -16.60 -2.97 -5.51
C ASN A 177 -16.93 -2.13 -4.27
N LEU A 178 -18.13 -1.55 -4.18
CA LEU A 178 -18.64 -0.93 -2.94
C LEU A 178 -18.82 -1.99 -1.84
N ILE A 179 -19.45 -3.13 -2.14
CA ILE A 179 -19.59 -4.26 -1.20
C ILE A 179 -18.20 -4.79 -0.77
N TYR A 180 -17.25 -4.83 -1.71
CA TYR A 180 -15.87 -5.18 -1.40
C TYR A 180 -15.25 -4.21 -0.39
N LEU A 181 -15.39 -2.89 -0.60
CA LEU A 181 -14.90 -1.87 0.33
C LEU A 181 -15.57 -1.95 1.71
N GLU A 182 -16.88 -2.19 1.77
CA GLU A 182 -17.57 -2.44 3.04
C GLU A 182 -16.99 -3.66 3.77
N THR A 183 -16.65 -4.72 3.04
CA THR A 183 -15.96 -5.90 3.60
C THR A 183 -14.56 -5.54 4.12
N LEU A 184 -13.86 -4.64 3.45
CA LEU A 184 -12.54 -4.17 3.86
C LEU A 184 -12.57 -3.20 5.04
N SER A 185 -13.73 -2.68 5.46
CA SER A 185 -13.85 -1.64 6.49
C SER A 185 -12.97 -1.88 7.72
N PHE A 186 -12.99 -3.10 8.27
CA PHE A 186 -12.19 -3.44 9.44
C PHE A 186 -10.68 -3.46 9.16
N ILE A 187 -10.24 -4.06 8.04
CA ILE A 187 -8.81 -4.10 7.72
C ILE A 187 -8.29 -2.72 7.30
N ASN A 188 -9.11 -1.91 6.63
CA ASN A 188 -8.80 -0.52 6.32
C ASN A 188 -8.63 0.29 7.60
N ALA A 189 -9.49 0.10 8.61
CA ALA A 189 -9.32 0.72 9.92
C ALA A 189 -8.03 0.27 10.61
N VAL A 190 -7.67 -1.02 10.56
CA VAL A 190 -6.40 -1.53 11.10
C VAL A 190 -5.19 -0.92 10.39
N ILE A 191 -5.19 -0.88 9.05
CA ILE A 191 -4.12 -0.27 8.26
C ILE A 191 -4.02 1.23 8.57
N SER A 192 -5.16 1.93 8.71
CA SER A 192 -5.21 3.34 9.08
C SER A 192 -4.65 3.60 10.48
N ALA A 193 -4.94 2.72 11.44
CA ALA A 193 -4.41 2.81 12.80
C ALA A 193 -2.89 2.56 12.86
N ILE A 194 -2.37 1.63 12.04
CA ILE A 194 -0.93 1.48 11.88
C ILE A 194 -0.35 2.75 11.25
N TYR A 195 -1.00 3.27 10.21
CA TYR A 195 -0.57 4.46 9.50
C TYR A 195 -0.56 5.72 10.37
N SER A 196 -1.54 5.89 11.27
CA SER A 196 -1.53 6.99 12.24
C SER A 196 -0.36 6.94 13.23
N ILE A 197 0.26 5.76 13.42
CA ILE A 197 1.44 5.60 14.27
C ILE A 197 2.72 5.84 13.47
N ILE A 198 2.83 5.24 12.29
CA ILE A 198 4.09 5.27 11.52
C ILE A 198 4.23 6.50 10.61
N GLN A 199 3.11 7.18 10.32
CA GLN A 199 3.07 8.38 9.49
C GLN A 199 1.90 9.31 9.89
N PRO A 200 1.91 9.84 11.13
CA PRO A 200 0.80 10.59 11.73
C PRO A 200 0.36 11.79 10.87
N ASP A 201 1.29 12.66 10.47
CA ASP A 201 0.99 13.88 9.70
C ASP A 201 0.23 13.59 8.40
N LEU A 202 0.62 12.51 7.71
CA LEU A 202 -0.01 12.14 6.45
C LEU A 202 -1.34 11.40 6.67
N CYS A 203 -1.48 10.69 7.80
CA CYS A 203 -2.76 10.11 8.19
C CYS A 203 -3.81 11.20 8.44
N GLU A 204 -3.47 12.24 9.21
CA GLU A 204 -4.32 13.41 9.45
C GLU A 204 -4.65 14.14 8.14
N SER A 205 -3.63 14.42 7.34
CA SER A 205 -3.75 14.98 5.99
C SER A 205 -4.69 14.17 5.09
N GLY A 206 -4.68 12.84 5.20
CA GLY A 206 -5.57 11.93 4.49
C GLY A 206 -7.03 12.10 4.84
N PHE A 207 -7.34 12.24 6.12
CA PHE A 207 -8.72 12.53 6.52
C PHE A 207 -9.16 13.93 6.10
N ALA A 208 -8.26 14.92 6.20
CA ALA A 208 -8.55 16.28 5.71
C ALA A 208 -8.81 16.33 4.20
N VAL A 209 -8.15 15.47 3.39
CA VAL A 209 -8.47 15.30 1.96
C VAL A 209 -9.94 14.95 1.78
N PHE A 210 -10.52 14.08 2.60
CA PHE A 210 -11.91 13.64 2.42
C PHE A 210 -12.93 14.64 2.90
N ASP A 211 -12.63 15.40 3.96
CA ASP A 211 -13.47 16.53 4.38
C ASP A 211 -13.55 17.55 3.23
N GLN A 212 -12.40 17.89 2.64
CA GLN A 212 -12.36 18.81 1.50
C GLN A 212 -13.00 18.23 0.24
N LEU A 213 -12.82 16.93 -0.03
CA LEU A 213 -13.47 16.27 -1.17
C LEU A 213 -14.99 16.21 -0.98
N ALA A 214 -15.48 16.04 0.25
CA ALA A 214 -16.90 16.09 0.57
C ALA A 214 -17.46 17.51 0.35
N GLU A 215 -16.70 18.55 0.69
CA GLU A 215 -17.06 19.96 0.47
C GLU A 215 -17.02 20.34 -1.03
N ASP A 216 -15.96 19.99 -1.76
CA ASP A 216 -15.82 20.22 -3.22
C ASP A 216 -16.87 19.40 -4.00
N GLY A 217 -17.17 18.20 -3.51
CA GLY A 217 -18.08 17.24 -4.10
C GLY A 217 -19.55 17.38 -3.71
N GLN A 218 -19.98 18.47 -3.06
CA GLN A 218 -21.37 18.68 -2.55
C GLN A 218 -22.50 18.68 -3.61
N GLN A 219 -22.27 18.12 -4.81
CA GLN A 219 -23.28 17.95 -5.86
C GLN A 219 -23.31 16.55 -6.53
N ASP A 220 -22.40 15.61 -6.19
CA ASP A 220 -22.35 14.30 -6.85
C ASP A 220 -22.65 13.12 -5.89
N GLU A 221 -23.71 12.38 -6.21
CA GLU A 221 -24.15 11.17 -5.48
C GLU A 221 -23.07 10.08 -5.49
N ALA A 222 -22.33 9.94 -6.60
CA ALA A 222 -21.29 8.91 -6.72
C ALA A 222 -20.12 9.18 -5.76
N THR A 223 -19.74 10.44 -5.60
CA THR A 223 -18.71 10.87 -4.65
C THR A 223 -19.15 10.62 -3.20
N SER A 224 -20.39 10.98 -2.88
CA SER A 224 -20.96 10.74 -1.54
C SER A 224 -21.00 9.25 -1.19
N MET A 225 -21.42 8.39 -2.13
CA MET A 225 -21.41 6.93 -1.94
C MET A 225 -19.99 6.37 -1.76
N ALA A 226 -19.04 6.83 -2.56
CA ALA A 226 -17.64 6.39 -2.48
C ALA A 226 -17.01 6.76 -1.13
N LEU A 227 -17.22 8.00 -0.68
CA LEU A 227 -16.75 8.48 0.63
C LEU A 227 -17.37 7.69 1.80
N GLY A 228 -18.64 7.31 1.70
CA GLY A 228 -19.35 6.54 2.73
C GLY A 228 -18.75 5.15 3.03
N VAL A 229 -17.98 4.58 2.10
CA VAL A 229 -17.37 3.24 2.24
C VAL A 229 -15.84 3.23 2.19
N TRP A 230 -15.17 4.38 2.01
CA TRP A 230 -13.74 4.44 1.75
C TRP A 230 -12.88 3.99 2.94
N GLY A 231 -13.15 4.54 4.13
CA GLY A 231 -12.64 4.04 5.41
C GLY A 231 -11.12 4.00 5.58
N THR A 232 -10.33 4.80 4.84
CA THR A 232 -8.86 4.76 4.86
C THR A 232 -8.26 6.13 4.48
N PRO A 233 -7.12 6.60 5.05
CA PRO A 233 -6.54 7.93 4.80
C PRO A 233 -5.90 8.09 3.41
N PHE A 234 -5.80 7.02 2.62
CA PHE A 234 -5.10 7.04 1.34
C PHE A 234 -6.01 7.54 0.23
N THR A 235 -5.46 8.29 -0.73
CA THR A 235 -6.24 8.78 -1.88
C THR A 235 -6.65 7.68 -2.88
N GLY A 236 -6.02 6.51 -2.81
CA GLY A 236 -6.31 5.40 -3.72
C GLY A 236 -5.99 4.03 -3.13
N LEU A 237 -6.67 3.01 -3.68
CA LEU A 237 -6.51 1.60 -3.37
C LEU A 237 -6.50 0.80 -4.68
N SER A 238 -5.41 0.11 -4.95
CA SER A 238 -5.33 -0.84 -6.06
C SER A 238 -5.41 -2.28 -5.53
N VAL A 239 -6.32 -3.07 -6.08
CA VAL A 239 -6.31 -4.53 -5.89
C VAL A 239 -5.63 -5.16 -7.09
N ILE A 240 -4.40 -5.63 -6.88
CA ILE A 240 -3.50 -6.17 -7.90
C ILE A 240 -3.56 -7.69 -7.85
N ILE A 241 -4.16 -8.34 -8.85
CA ILE A 241 -4.50 -9.77 -8.83
C ILE A 241 -3.63 -10.54 -9.82
N ASN A 242 -2.99 -11.61 -9.34
CA ASN A 242 -2.16 -12.55 -10.11
C ASN A 242 -1.17 -11.84 -11.04
N ARG A 243 -0.58 -10.74 -10.54
CA ARG A 243 0.37 -9.89 -11.27
C ARG A 243 1.75 -9.95 -10.65
N GLU A 244 2.75 -10.11 -11.49
CA GLU A 244 4.17 -9.90 -11.19
C GLU A 244 4.41 -8.40 -11.25
N THR A 245 5.24 -7.98 -10.32
CA THR A 245 5.66 -6.61 -10.21
C THR A 245 7.16 -6.63 -10.39
N ILE A 246 7.61 -6.34 -11.61
CA ILE A 246 9.04 -6.14 -11.86
C ILE A 246 9.56 -5.02 -10.95
N THR A 247 10.85 -5.04 -10.67
CA THR A 247 11.49 -3.99 -9.88
C THR A 247 11.24 -2.62 -10.47
N HIS A 248 10.66 -1.71 -9.68
CA HIS A 248 10.33 -0.36 -10.09
C HIS A 248 10.26 0.59 -8.88
N ARG A 249 10.12 1.89 -9.17
CA ARG A 249 9.66 2.90 -8.21
C ARG A 249 8.31 3.43 -8.63
N ASP A 250 7.49 3.75 -7.65
CA ASP A 250 6.31 4.57 -7.88
C ASP A 250 6.69 6.01 -8.22
N VAL A 251 5.80 6.70 -8.93
CA VAL A 251 6.08 8.05 -9.46
C VAL A 251 4.94 9.04 -9.19
N LYS A 252 3.90 8.59 -8.50
CA LYS A 252 2.65 9.34 -8.32
C LYS A 252 2.45 9.83 -6.89
N GLY A 253 3.12 9.22 -5.91
CA GLY A 253 3.06 9.64 -4.51
C GLY A 253 4.12 10.67 -4.14
N TYR A 254 4.15 11.00 -2.86
CA TYR A 254 5.23 11.77 -2.26
C TYR A 254 6.42 10.84 -2.01
N ARG A 255 7.64 11.38 -1.99
CA ARG A 255 8.83 10.55 -1.73
C ARG A 255 8.89 10.09 -0.28
N GLU A 256 8.34 10.91 0.59
CA GLU A 256 8.22 10.77 2.03
C GLU A 256 6.99 9.92 2.43
N SER A 257 6.07 9.62 1.50
CA SER A 257 4.88 8.82 1.81
C SER A 257 5.16 7.33 1.77
N PHE A 258 4.66 6.61 2.78
CA PHE A 258 4.55 5.16 2.72
C PHE A 258 3.29 4.74 1.96
N ASP A 259 3.49 3.83 1.02
CA ASP A 259 2.41 3.02 0.46
C ASP A 259 2.27 1.75 1.33
N MET A 260 1.02 1.36 1.63
CA MET A 260 0.72 0.22 2.49
C MET A 260 0.23 -0.97 1.67
N LEU A 261 1.07 -2.00 1.56
CA LEU A 261 0.88 -3.16 0.72
C LEU A 261 0.54 -4.40 1.54
N LEU A 262 -0.74 -4.76 1.60
CA LEU A 262 -1.21 -6.00 2.22
C LEU A 262 -1.36 -7.09 1.16
N THR A 263 -0.64 -8.20 1.31
CA THR A 263 -0.81 -9.36 0.42
C THR A 263 -1.72 -10.43 1.01
N ILE A 264 -2.52 -11.05 0.14
CA ILE A 264 -3.48 -12.12 0.45
C ILE A 264 -3.45 -13.17 -0.67
N GLY A 265 -4.01 -14.35 -0.42
CA GLY A 265 -4.06 -15.41 -1.42
C GLY A 265 -3.78 -16.79 -0.86
N ARG A 266 -3.64 -17.73 -1.78
CA ARG A 266 -3.46 -19.16 -1.49
C ARG A 266 -2.10 -19.63 -1.98
N TYR A 267 -1.04 -19.04 -1.44
CA TYR A 267 0.33 -19.33 -1.81
C TYR A 267 1.25 -19.26 -0.58
N ASP A 268 2.47 -19.79 -0.73
CA ASP A 268 3.57 -19.67 0.22
C ASP A 268 4.87 -19.30 -0.53
N GLN A 269 5.93 -19.04 0.25
CA GLN A 269 7.25 -18.66 -0.27
C GLN A 269 7.23 -17.43 -1.19
N GLY A 270 6.28 -16.51 -0.98
CA GLY A 270 6.25 -15.26 -1.73
C GLY A 270 7.43 -14.38 -1.35
N GLN A 271 7.98 -13.64 -2.32
CA GLN A 271 9.15 -12.80 -2.11
C GLN A 271 8.89 -11.36 -2.54
N PHE A 272 9.11 -10.42 -1.62
CA PHE A 272 9.16 -8.99 -1.90
C PHE A 272 10.61 -8.56 -2.01
N TYR A 273 11.06 -8.22 -3.21
CA TYR A 273 12.46 -7.96 -3.52
C TYR A 273 12.77 -6.46 -3.41
N MET A 274 13.77 -6.13 -2.58
CA MET A 274 14.24 -4.77 -2.34
C MET A 274 15.62 -4.56 -2.94
N SER A 275 15.67 -4.41 -4.27
CA SER A 275 16.93 -4.31 -5.02
C SER A 275 17.86 -3.19 -4.52
N GLY A 276 17.30 -2.08 -4.05
CA GLY A 276 18.07 -0.93 -3.53
C GLY A 276 18.61 -1.11 -2.11
N LEU A 277 18.21 -2.17 -1.39
CA LEU A 277 18.65 -2.43 -0.01
C LEU A 277 19.39 -3.75 0.16
N GLY A 278 19.28 -4.67 -0.80
CA GLY A 278 20.09 -5.89 -0.86
C GLY A 278 19.54 -7.07 -0.04
N PHE A 279 18.24 -7.07 0.27
CA PHE A 279 17.56 -8.20 0.91
C PHE A 279 16.18 -8.43 0.29
N SER A 280 15.53 -9.53 0.67
CA SER A 280 14.12 -9.82 0.35
C SER A 280 13.31 -10.00 1.64
N LEU A 281 12.00 -9.75 1.57
CA LEU A 281 11.05 -10.03 2.65
C LEU A 281 10.21 -11.27 2.32
N LEU A 282 9.93 -12.11 3.32
CA LEU A 282 8.92 -13.17 3.22
C LEU A 282 7.53 -12.56 3.02
N TYR A 283 7.04 -12.58 1.80
CA TYR A 283 5.82 -11.92 1.38
C TYR A 283 4.67 -12.92 1.19
N ASP A 284 4.46 -13.76 2.20
CA ASP A 284 3.34 -14.69 2.26
C ASP A 284 2.02 -13.98 2.59
N PRO A 285 0.85 -14.59 2.28
CA PRO A 285 -0.44 -14.03 2.62
C PRO A 285 -0.50 -13.57 4.07
N ARG A 286 -1.21 -12.46 4.28
CA ARG A 286 -1.39 -11.75 5.57
C ARG A 286 -0.25 -10.79 5.93
N THR A 287 0.72 -10.60 5.06
CA THR A 287 1.87 -9.71 5.29
C THR A 287 1.56 -8.28 4.85
N LEU A 288 1.86 -7.31 5.72
CA LEU A 288 1.78 -5.88 5.42
C LEU A 288 3.19 -5.29 5.31
N VAL A 289 3.43 -4.52 4.25
CA VAL A 289 4.65 -3.73 4.06
C VAL A 289 4.23 -2.27 3.92
N GLY A 290 4.74 -1.39 4.78
CA GLY A 290 4.69 0.05 4.57
C GLY A 290 6.02 0.50 3.98
N LEU A 291 6.07 1.00 2.74
CA LEU A 291 7.35 1.38 2.12
C LEU A 291 7.30 2.76 1.47
N ALA A 292 8.45 3.44 1.46
CA ALA A 292 8.69 4.61 0.62
C ALA A 292 8.84 4.19 -0.87
N GLY A 293 7.76 3.73 -1.48
CA GLY A 293 7.74 3.13 -2.84
C GLY A 293 8.16 4.08 -3.96
N ASN A 294 8.01 5.39 -3.73
CA ASN A 294 8.47 6.44 -4.64
C ASN A 294 10.00 6.69 -4.58
N VAL A 295 10.71 6.02 -3.66
CA VAL A 295 12.16 6.14 -3.45
C VAL A 295 12.87 4.80 -3.56
N LEU A 296 12.34 3.77 -2.89
CA LEU A 296 12.96 2.45 -2.87
C LEU A 296 12.52 1.61 -4.08
N PRO A 297 13.46 1.15 -4.94
CA PRO A 297 13.12 0.25 -6.02
C PRO A 297 12.74 -1.14 -5.47
N HIS A 298 11.53 -1.57 -5.79
CA HIS A 298 10.90 -2.75 -5.22
C HIS A 298 10.13 -3.57 -6.28
N GLY A 299 10.01 -4.86 -6.03
CA GLY A 299 9.30 -5.80 -6.90
C GLY A 299 8.78 -6.99 -6.11
N VAL A 300 7.91 -7.79 -6.73
CA VAL A 300 7.37 -8.99 -6.11
C VAL A 300 7.49 -10.15 -7.09
N CYS A 301 8.24 -11.17 -6.68
CA CYS A 301 8.49 -12.36 -7.48
C CYS A 301 7.19 -13.11 -7.80
N PRO A 302 7.15 -13.90 -8.90
CA PRO A 302 6.05 -14.81 -9.17
C PRO A 302 5.85 -15.81 -8.04
N VAL A 303 4.60 -16.23 -7.83
CA VAL A 303 4.25 -17.27 -6.86
C VAL A 303 3.55 -18.43 -7.57
N VAL A 304 3.65 -19.61 -6.99
CA VAL A 304 2.81 -20.75 -7.39
C VAL A 304 1.44 -20.55 -6.75
N SER A 305 0.35 -20.59 -7.53
CA SER A 305 -1.05 -20.30 -7.12
C SER A 305 -1.45 -18.82 -7.23
N GLU A 306 -2.56 -18.45 -6.59
CA GLU A 306 -3.21 -17.14 -6.70
C GLU A 306 -2.82 -16.17 -5.58
N ARG A 307 -2.58 -14.91 -5.97
CA ARG A 307 -2.19 -13.80 -5.11
C ARG A 307 -2.99 -12.55 -5.44
N ALA A 308 -3.33 -11.78 -4.41
CA ALA A 308 -3.72 -10.38 -4.57
C ALA A 308 -2.95 -9.48 -3.59
N CYS A 309 -2.61 -8.27 -4.04
CA CYS A 309 -2.09 -7.21 -3.19
C CYS A 309 -3.11 -6.08 -3.11
N LEU A 310 -3.44 -5.66 -1.90
CA LEU A 310 -4.19 -4.45 -1.59
C LEU A 310 -3.16 -3.35 -1.34
N ALA A 311 -2.92 -2.54 -2.37
CA ALA A 311 -1.97 -1.42 -2.32
C ALA A 311 -2.73 -0.13 -2.01
N HIS A 312 -2.54 0.40 -0.81
CA HIS A 312 -3.06 1.72 -0.41
C HIS A 312 -1.96 2.75 -0.64
N PHE A 313 -2.26 3.81 -1.38
CA PHE A 313 -1.24 4.74 -1.82
C PHE A 313 -1.73 6.17 -1.94
N TRP A 314 -0.74 7.06 -2.04
CA TRP A 314 -0.94 8.48 -2.25
C TRP A 314 -0.78 8.89 -3.70
N HIS A 315 -1.72 9.71 -4.18
CA HIS A 315 -1.59 10.46 -5.41
C HIS A 315 -1.35 11.91 -5.05
N LYS A 316 -0.08 12.35 -5.10
CA LYS A 316 0.32 13.67 -4.58
C LYS A 316 -0.50 14.82 -5.16
N LYS A 317 -0.83 14.74 -6.45
CA LYS A 317 -1.62 15.78 -7.12
C LYS A 317 -3.02 15.95 -6.55
N VAL A 318 -3.62 14.87 -6.03
CA VAL A 318 -4.94 14.93 -5.39
C VAL A 318 -4.81 15.73 -4.09
N GLY A 319 -3.78 15.43 -3.28
CA GLY A 319 -3.46 16.20 -2.09
C GLY A 319 -3.15 17.67 -2.39
N GLU A 320 -2.32 17.95 -3.41
CA GLU A 320 -1.99 19.30 -3.87
C GLU A 320 -3.24 20.10 -4.28
N ARG A 321 -4.17 19.47 -5.01
CA ARG A 321 -5.43 20.09 -5.45
C ARG A 321 -6.38 20.41 -4.30
N LEU A 322 -6.34 19.62 -3.24
CA LEU A 322 -7.12 19.80 -2.02
C LEU A 322 -6.29 20.48 -0.93
N GLY A 323 -5.27 21.27 -1.30
CA GLY A 323 -4.55 22.14 -0.36
C GLY A 323 -3.92 21.43 0.84
N VAL A 324 -3.67 20.13 0.75
CA VAL A 324 -3.14 19.34 1.85
C VAL A 324 -1.63 19.46 1.90
N MET A 325 -1.10 19.60 3.12
CA MET A 325 0.32 19.81 3.35
C MET A 325 1.14 18.63 2.84
N PRO A 326 2.25 18.88 2.13
CA PRO A 326 3.13 17.80 1.72
C PRO A 326 3.78 17.15 2.95
N PRO A 327 3.93 15.82 2.97
CA PRO A 327 4.56 15.12 4.08
C PRO A 327 6.03 15.51 4.22
N GLN A 328 6.53 15.41 5.45
CA GLN A 328 7.95 15.46 5.74
C GLN A 328 8.49 14.04 5.98
N TRP A 329 9.80 13.88 5.86
CA TRP A 329 10.45 12.64 6.28
C TRP A 329 10.17 12.35 7.76
N GLN A 330 9.66 11.16 8.03
CA GLN A 330 9.48 10.64 9.37
C GLN A 330 10.79 10.05 9.86
N THR A 331 11.17 10.41 11.10
CA THR A 331 12.33 9.83 11.78
C THR A 331 11.87 9.11 13.04
N ILE A 332 12.68 8.19 13.55
CA ILE A 332 12.40 7.51 14.81
C ILE A 332 12.24 8.50 15.97
N GLU A 333 13.05 9.56 16.00
CA GLU A 333 12.93 10.62 17.02
C GLU A 333 11.58 11.35 16.95
N LYS A 334 11.16 11.78 15.75
CA LYS A 334 9.86 12.46 15.55
C LYS A 334 8.69 11.57 15.95
N LEU A 335 8.72 10.28 15.57
CA LEU A 335 7.69 9.34 15.96
C LEU A 335 7.68 9.12 17.48
N THR A 336 8.84 8.99 18.11
CA THR A 336 8.94 8.83 19.57
C THR A 336 8.31 10.02 20.29
N HIS A 337 8.62 11.25 19.85
CA HIS A 337 8.04 12.46 20.42
C HIS A 337 6.53 12.52 20.23
N THR A 338 6.04 12.14 19.06
CA THR A 338 4.60 12.13 18.76
C THR A 338 3.87 11.12 19.62
N ILE A 339 4.37 9.88 19.72
CA ILE A 339 3.77 8.80 20.52
C ILE A 339 3.75 9.16 22.01
N LEU A 340 4.80 9.79 22.54
CA LEU A 340 4.85 10.21 23.95
C LEU A 340 3.94 11.42 24.26
N ALA A 341 3.48 12.14 23.24
CA ALA A 341 2.57 13.28 23.38
C ALA A 341 1.08 12.90 23.25
N MET A 342 0.78 11.68 22.79
CA MET A 342 -0.57 11.09 22.75
C MET A 342 -0.96 10.53 24.12
#